data_AF-A0A7X8J5Y4-F1
#
_entry.id   AF-A0A7X8J5Y4-F1
#
_cell.length_a   1.000
_cell.length_b   1.000
_cell.length_c   1.000
_cell.angle_alpha   90.00
_cell.angle_beta   90.00
_cell.angle_gamma   90.00
#
_symmetry.space_group_name_H-M   'P 1'
#
loop_
_entity.id
_entity.type
_entity.pdbx_description
1 polymer ?
#
loop_
_entity_poly.entity_id
_entity_poly.type
_entity_poly.pdbx_seq_one_letter_code
_entity_poly.pdbx_strand_id
1 'polypeptide(L)'
;MKRILFVFSGLLILSILSSCKKPDATDPFRYFSMERNQIVIISDIHLGADLAYAECKNNLPYLEEFLNRVRLSGNVKELVIDGDLLDEWFVPATADTYQGKDQADFVRRIAETNKGVFDVLKKIIRENKIRVTFVPGNHDLTISRENVELILPGINQQRDPELGLGTYSPQGHPNIVIEHGHRYNFFCSPDPYSNQDIAPGTISPPGYFFTRIAALYVAQGHPAEAGDTVPVVTRNTAGDESQDLLFAYWSLWDWTLKNFKITNKYDEKLIVTNVDGFTGTFAVKDLLPYQETPGGFIDLDLYNGIQDTWTQRQAHNRVQVAIPTLQAIAGAALPAETDAQAATQYFLNPQSNVRIVVFGHSHDARILSSFDHLQQKSIYVNSGTWIDNNPNRSTMNFVIITPQDEDCCSKTYVRLYNFQNKVITLMAEDSVRL
;
A
#
# COMPACT_ATOMS: atom_id res chain seq x y z
N MET A 1 48.16 73.94 30.48
CA MET A 1 48.85 73.01 29.55
C MET A 1 48.73 71.59 30.07
N LYS A 2 48.02 70.75 29.27
CA LYS A 2 47.91 69.28 29.23
C LYS A 2 47.97 68.47 30.54
N ARG A 3 46.79 67.99 30.98
CA ARG A 3 46.57 66.76 31.74
C ARG A 3 45.70 65.80 30.90
N ILE A 4 46.25 64.61 30.69
CA ILE A 4 45.68 63.26 30.55
C ILE A 4 44.16 63.11 30.31
N LEU A 5 43.80 62.32 29.28
CA LEU A 5 42.73 61.32 29.40
C LEU A 5 42.99 60.14 28.45
N PHE A 6 43.10 58.94 29.03
CA PHE A 6 43.15 57.64 28.36
C PHE A 6 41.76 57.28 27.84
N VAL A 7 41.66 56.82 26.59
CA VAL A 7 40.44 56.23 26.03
C VAL A 7 40.57 54.70 26.07
N PHE A 8 39.68 54.07 26.82
CA PHE A 8 39.51 52.62 26.91
C PHE A 8 38.82 52.10 25.64
N SER A 9 39.44 51.15 24.95
CA SER A 9 38.79 50.32 23.92
C SER A 9 38.37 49.00 24.57
N GLY A 10 37.06 48.82 24.80
CA GLY A 10 36.48 47.54 25.19
C GLY A 10 36.07 46.76 23.94
N LEU A 11 36.77 45.67 23.65
CA LEU A 11 36.27 44.63 22.73
C LEU A 11 35.25 43.77 23.47
N LEU A 12 34.00 43.81 23.01
CA LEU A 12 32.95 42.90 23.45
C LEU A 12 33.02 41.64 22.57
N ILE A 13 33.59 40.55 23.10
CA ILE A 13 33.53 39.23 22.46
C ILE A 13 32.15 38.64 22.80
N LEU A 14 31.24 38.61 21.82
CA LEU A 14 29.98 37.90 21.94
C LEU A 14 30.22 36.41 21.72
N SER A 15 30.32 35.65 22.81
CA SER A 15 30.33 34.18 22.77
C SER A 15 28.92 33.69 22.43
N ILE A 16 28.66 33.38 21.17
CA ILE A 16 27.47 32.64 20.75
C ILE A 16 27.66 31.19 21.22
N LEU A 17 27.18 30.89 22.43
CA LEU A 17 26.97 29.51 22.86
C LEU A 17 25.79 28.95 22.07
N SER A 18 26.08 28.38 20.90
CA SER A 18 25.16 27.45 20.24
C SER A 18 24.95 26.28 21.19
N SER A 19 23.79 26.22 21.83
CA SER A 19 23.36 25.07 22.59
C SER A 19 23.20 23.90 21.61
N CYS A 20 24.27 23.14 21.41
CA CYS A 20 24.21 21.84 20.77
C CYS A 20 23.38 20.94 21.69
N LYS A 21 22.06 20.92 21.49
CA LYS A 21 21.24 19.80 21.96
C LYS A 21 21.88 18.54 21.39
N LYS A 22 22.30 17.63 22.26
CA LYS A 22 22.71 16.29 21.81
C LYS A 22 21.61 15.76 20.89
N PRO A 23 21.96 15.16 19.73
CA PRO A 23 20.95 14.57 18.87
C PRO A 23 20.13 13.59 19.72
N ASP A 24 18.82 13.74 19.63
CA ASP A 24 17.89 12.83 20.28
C ASP A 24 18.14 11.44 19.69
N ALA A 25 18.70 10.53 20.48
CA ALA A 25 19.09 9.20 20.03
C ALA A 25 17.88 8.36 19.56
N THR A 26 16.66 8.89 19.75
CA THR A 26 15.40 8.26 19.36
C THR A 26 14.91 8.67 17.96
N ASP A 27 15.38 9.78 17.38
CA ASP A 27 14.99 10.21 16.03
C ASP A 27 16.02 9.70 15.00
N PRO A 28 15.70 8.67 14.19
CA PRO A 28 16.63 8.07 13.24
C PRO A 28 17.09 9.03 12.14
N PHE A 29 16.36 10.13 11.91
CA PHE A 29 16.69 11.11 10.88
C PHE A 29 17.62 12.22 11.36
N ARG A 30 17.75 12.41 12.68
CA ARG A 30 18.58 13.46 13.30
C ARG A 30 19.99 13.00 13.67
N TYR A 31 20.25 11.71 13.65
CA TYR A 31 21.60 11.19 13.77
C TYR A 31 22.42 11.65 12.54
N PHE A 32 23.64 12.14 12.75
CA PHE A 32 24.55 12.47 11.65
C PHE A 32 25.62 11.39 11.58
N SER A 33 25.50 10.47 10.61
CA SER A 33 26.62 9.66 10.14
C SER A 33 27.26 10.34 8.92
N MET A 34 28.49 9.96 8.56
CA MET A 34 29.13 10.47 7.34
C MET A 34 28.60 9.80 6.06
N GLU A 35 27.67 8.84 6.16
CA GLU A 35 27.20 8.04 5.03
C GLU A 35 25.67 8.07 4.88
N ARG A 36 25.21 8.14 3.63
CA ARG A 36 23.80 7.93 3.29
C ARG A 36 23.59 6.47 2.92
N ASN A 37 23.17 5.64 3.87
CA ASN A 37 22.93 4.21 3.65
C ASN A 37 21.52 3.74 4.03
N GLN A 38 20.72 4.55 4.73
CA GLN A 38 19.39 4.13 5.18
C GLN A 38 18.41 4.11 4.01
N ILE A 39 17.62 3.05 3.94
CA ILE A 39 16.47 2.89 3.04
C ILE A 39 15.22 3.04 3.90
N VAL A 40 14.44 4.08 3.65
CA VAL A 40 13.16 4.35 4.33
C VAL A 40 12.04 3.83 3.44
N ILE A 41 11.12 3.04 3.98
CA ILE A 41 9.97 2.49 3.25
C ILE A 41 8.67 2.93 3.91
N ILE A 42 7.75 3.46 3.12
CA ILE A 42 6.36 3.79 3.48
C ILE A 42 5.41 3.20 2.43
N SER A 43 4.19 2.86 2.81
CA SER A 43 3.15 2.31 1.92
C SER A 43 1.77 2.81 2.37
N ASP A 44 0.74 2.47 1.59
CA ASP A 44 -0.66 2.59 2.02
C ASP A 44 -0.97 4.01 2.53
N ILE A 45 -0.66 4.99 1.69
CA ILE A 45 -0.87 6.41 1.99
C ILE A 45 -2.27 6.85 1.57
N HIS A 46 -2.79 6.30 0.46
CA HIS A 46 -4.16 6.52 -0.01
C HIS A 46 -4.49 8.02 -0.20
N LEU A 47 -3.67 8.73 -0.99
CA LEU A 47 -3.94 10.12 -1.34
C LEU A 47 -5.07 10.20 -2.37
N GLY A 48 -6.25 10.60 -1.91
CA GLY A 48 -7.43 10.80 -2.75
C GLY A 48 -7.51 12.19 -3.39
N ALA A 49 -8.33 12.31 -4.43
CA ALA A 49 -8.59 13.58 -5.13
C ALA A 49 -9.56 14.49 -4.36
N ASP A 50 -10.34 13.95 -3.42
CA ASP A 50 -11.35 14.66 -2.63
C ASP A 50 -11.28 14.25 -1.15
N LEU A 51 -11.04 15.24 -0.27
CA LEU A 51 -10.90 15.03 1.17
C LEU A 51 -12.24 14.84 1.90
N ALA A 52 -13.38 14.82 1.20
CA ALA A 52 -14.67 14.48 1.79
C ALA A 52 -14.73 12.99 2.20
N TYR A 53 -14.00 12.13 1.49
CA TYR A 53 -13.97 10.68 1.70
C TYR A 53 -12.56 10.07 1.62
N ALA A 54 -11.49 10.87 1.53
CA ALA A 54 -10.12 10.33 1.51
C ALA A 54 -9.75 9.61 2.82
N GLU A 55 -8.97 8.53 2.72
CA GLU A 55 -8.51 7.76 3.88
C GLU A 55 -7.36 8.44 4.63
N CYS A 56 -6.55 9.27 3.95
CA CYS A 56 -5.54 10.12 4.58
C CYS A 56 -5.90 11.60 4.42
N LYS A 57 -6.37 12.23 5.51
CA LYS A 57 -6.74 13.65 5.56
C LYS A 57 -6.15 14.33 6.79
N ASN A 58 -6.43 13.77 7.97
CA ASN A 58 -5.96 14.27 9.25
C ASN A 58 -4.45 14.01 9.42
N ASN A 59 -3.94 12.95 8.81
CA ASN A 59 -2.52 12.60 8.85
C ASN A 59 -1.66 13.38 7.85
N LEU A 60 -2.24 14.11 6.88
CA LEU A 60 -1.50 14.85 5.85
C LEU A 60 -0.43 15.81 6.41
N PRO A 61 -0.70 16.63 7.45
CA PRO A 61 0.32 17.52 8.00
C PRO A 61 1.49 16.76 8.65
N TYR A 62 1.22 15.57 9.21
CA TYR A 62 2.26 14.72 9.80
C TYR A 62 3.07 14.02 8.72
N LEU A 63 2.43 13.56 7.64
CA LEU A 63 3.13 13.03 6.47
C LEU A 63 4.06 14.08 5.84
N GLU A 64 3.60 15.32 5.68
CA GLU A 64 4.43 16.42 5.19
C GLU A 64 5.64 16.69 6.12
N GLU A 65 5.41 16.68 7.44
CA GLU A 65 6.50 16.85 8.41
C GLU A 65 7.50 15.68 8.36
N PHE A 66 7.00 14.44 8.31
CA PHE A 66 7.82 13.24 8.18
C PHE A 66 8.70 13.29 6.93
N LEU A 67 8.11 13.58 5.77
CA LEU A 67 8.84 13.68 4.51
C LEU A 67 9.88 14.80 4.56
N ASN A 68 9.62 15.91 5.27
CA ASN A 68 10.65 16.93 5.49
C ASN A 68 11.79 16.43 6.39
N ARG A 69 11.52 15.61 7.41
CA ARG A 69 12.58 14.99 8.22
C ARG A 69 13.41 14.02 7.39
N VAL A 70 12.78 13.21 6.54
CA VAL A 70 13.46 12.35 5.56
C VAL A 70 14.34 13.19 4.64
N ARG A 71 13.77 14.23 3.99
CA ARG A 71 14.48 15.13 3.07
C ARG A 71 15.74 15.76 3.68
N LEU A 72 15.65 16.19 4.93
CA LEU A 72 16.73 16.87 5.65
C LEU A 72 17.73 15.91 6.30
N SER A 73 17.43 14.61 6.37
CA SER A 73 18.29 13.64 7.02
C SER A 73 19.64 13.52 6.32
N GLY A 74 20.71 13.37 7.11
CA GLY A 74 22.06 13.08 6.64
C GLY A 74 22.29 11.61 6.25
N ASN A 75 21.43 10.69 6.71
CA ASN A 75 21.68 9.24 6.60
C ASN A 75 20.82 8.54 5.55
N VAL A 76 19.70 9.14 5.14
CA VAL A 76 18.81 8.53 4.16
C VAL A 76 19.44 8.56 2.78
N LYS A 77 19.52 7.39 2.15
CA LYS A 77 19.94 7.16 0.76
C LYS A 77 18.73 7.11 -0.17
N GLU A 78 17.66 6.46 0.29
CA GLU A 78 16.49 6.16 -0.54
C GLU A 78 15.21 6.21 0.30
N LEU A 79 14.16 6.79 -0.28
CA LEU A 79 12.78 6.69 0.16
C LEU A 79 12.03 5.81 -0.85
N VAL A 80 11.53 4.67 -0.40
CA VAL A 80 10.67 3.77 -1.19
C VAL A 80 9.22 3.99 -0.76
N ILE A 81 8.36 4.22 -1.74
CA ILE A 81 6.91 4.26 -1.60
C ILE A 81 6.40 2.93 -2.17
N ASP A 82 6.07 2.01 -1.27
CA ASP A 82 5.74 0.61 -1.56
C ASP A 82 4.22 0.41 -1.76
N GLY A 83 3.70 1.02 -2.81
CA GLY A 83 2.31 0.91 -3.23
C GLY A 83 1.33 1.83 -2.49
N ASP A 84 0.15 1.95 -3.09
CA ASP A 84 -1.01 2.68 -2.59
C ASP A 84 -0.67 4.12 -2.16
N LEU A 85 0.11 4.79 -3.00
CA LEU A 85 0.38 6.23 -2.84
C LEU A 85 -0.85 7.04 -3.25
N LEU A 86 -1.38 6.70 -4.42
CA LEU A 86 -2.53 7.34 -5.04
C LEU A 86 -3.72 6.43 -4.88
N ASP A 87 -4.92 7.00 -4.77
CA ASP A 87 -6.12 6.21 -4.55
C ASP A 87 -7.15 6.35 -5.67
N GLU A 88 -7.07 5.47 -6.67
CA GLU A 88 -8.01 5.37 -7.79
C GLU A 88 -9.26 4.55 -7.43
N TRP A 89 -9.21 3.80 -6.33
CA TRP A 89 -10.25 2.84 -5.93
C TRP A 89 -11.17 3.37 -4.82
N PHE A 90 -10.67 4.17 -3.88
CA PHE A 90 -11.42 4.75 -2.76
C PHE A 90 -12.20 6.00 -3.17
N VAL A 91 -13.14 5.79 -4.09
CA VAL A 91 -14.11 6.79 -4.55
C VAL A 91 -15.51 6.22 -4.30
N PRO A 92 -16.46 6.96 -3.72
CA PRO A 92 -17.80 6.45 -3.46
C PRO A 92 -18.41 5.82 -4.71
N ALA A 93 -19.04 4.66 -4.58
CA ALA A 93 -19.59 3.92 -5.71
C ALA A 93 -20.49 4.76 -6.63
N THR A 94 -21.21 5.73 -6.10
CA THR A 94 -22.12 6.63 -6.86
C THR A 94 -21.42 7.75 -7.64
N ALA A 95 -20.11 7.95 -7.45
CA ALA A 95 -19.36 9.01 -8.11
C ALA A 95 -18.61 8.50 -9.34
N ASP A 96 -18.40 9.35 -10.35
CA ASP A 96 -17.47 9.05 -11.44
C ASP A 96 -16.03 9.42 -10.98
N THR A 97 -15.13 8.44 -10.92
CA THR A 97 -13.71 8.63 -10.53
C THR A 97 -13.05 9.74 -11.32
N TYR A 98 -13.27 9.77 -12.64
CA TYR A 98 -12.64 10.75 -13.54
C TYR A 98 -13.50 11.98 -13.79
N GLN A 99 -14.74 12.02 -13.28
CA GLN A 99 -15.67 13.14 -13.44
C GLN A 99 -15.84 13.53 -14.93
N GLY A 100 -15.97 12.52 -15.80
CA GLY A 100 -16.07 12.69 -17.25
C GLY A 100 -14.80 13.12 -17.97
N LYS A 101 -13.64 13.09 -17.30
CA LYS A 101 -12.32 13.40 -17.88
C LYS A 101 -11.45 12.13 -17.98
N ASP A 102 -10.14 12.26 -17.80
CA ASP A 102 -9.16 11.18 -17.93
C ASP A 102 -8.33 10.99 -16.65
N GLN A 103 -7.54 9.91 -16.64
CA GLN A 103 -6.63 9.59 -15.54
C GLN A 103 -5.59 10.70 -15.31
N ALA A 104 -5.20 11.46 -16.34
CA ALA A 104 -4.25 12.56 -16.22
C ALA A 104 -4.84 13.74 -15.43
N ASP A 105 -6.12 14.08 -15.63
CA ASP A 105 -6.83 15.04 -14.78
C ASP A 105 -6.96 14.51 -13.35
N PHE A 106 -7.32 13.24 -13.18
CA PHE A 106 -7.48 12.61 -11.88
C PHE A 106 -6.21 12.72 -11.01
N VAL A 107 -5.06 12.31 -11.53
CA VAL A 107 -3.79 12.41 -10.78
C VAL A 107 -3.39 13.85 -10.49
N ARG A 108 -3.69 14.81 -11.39
CA ARG A 108 -3.46 16.24 -11.12
C ARG A 108 -4.32 16.74 -9.97
N ARG A 109 -5.58 16.30 -9.87
CA ARG A 109 -6.46 16.62 -8.74
C ARG A 109 -5.93 16.03 -7.44
N ILE A 110 -5.45 14.78 -7.44
CA ILE A 110 -4.76 14.21 -6.27
C ILE A 110 -3.59 15.10 -5.86
N ALA A 111 -2.72 15.47 -6.80
CA ALA A 111 -1.55 16.27 -6.50
C ALA A 111 -1.89 17.69 -5.99
N GLU A 112 -2.95 18.31 -6.50
CA GLU A 112 -3.41 19.63 -6.06
C GLU A 112 -4.06 19.56 -4.68
N THR A 113 -4.95 18.60 -4.45
CA THR A 113 -5.61 18.39 -3.15
C THR A 113 -4.59 18.09 -2.05
N ASN A 114 -3.50 17.40 -2.38
CA ASN A 114 -2.45 16.97 -1.45
C ASN A 114 -1.13 17.76 -1.64
N LYS A 115 -1.23 19.03 -2.06
CA LYS A 115 -0.09 19.84 -2.52
C LYS A 115 1.12 19.84 -1.60
N GLY A 116 0.92 19.93 -0.27
CA GLY A 116 2.02 19.95 0.70
C GLY A 116 2.92 18.71 0.61
N VAL A 117 2.32 17.53 0.54
CA VAL A 117 3.00 16.24 0.40
C VAL A 117 3.76 16.18 -0.93
N PHE A 118 3.08 16.48 -2.05
CA PHE A 118 3.70 16.46 -3.38
C PHE A 118 4.81 17.48 -3.55
N ASP A 119 4.70 18.68 -2.97
CA ASP A 119 5.75 19.69 -2.98
C ASP A 119 7.01 19.18 -2.29
N VAL A 120 6.88 18.44 -1.18
CA VAL A 120 8.03 17.86 -0.47
C VAL A 120 8.64 16.72 -1.28
N LEU A 121 7.85 15.79 -1.81
CA LEU A 121 8.35 14.71 -2.68
C LEU A 121 9.11 15.26 -3.89
N LYS A 122 8.56 16.26 -4.60
CA LYS A 122 9.23 16.94 -5.72
C LYS A 122 10.55 17.58 -5.30
N LYS A 123 10.63 18.16 -4.09
CA LYS A 123 11.89 18.70 -3.55
C LYS A 123 12.90 17.59 -3.31
N ILE A 124 12.51 16.46 -2.70
CA ILE A 124 13.40 15.31 -2.47
C ILE A 124 13.99 14.82 -3.80
N ILE A 125 13.13 14.59 -4.81
CA ILE A 125 13.53 14.14 -6.14
C ILE A 125 14.51 15.14 -6.80
N ARG A 126 14.14 16.42 -6.86
CA ARG A 126 14.94 17.46 -7.53
C ARG A 126 16.29 17.71 -6.84
N GLU A 127 16.34 17.62 -5.52
CA GLU A 127 17.59 17.77 -4.76
C GLU A 127 18.57 16.61 -5.03
N ASN A 128 18.05 15.45 -5.47
CA ASN A 128 18.82 14.28 -5.91
C ASN A 128 19.84 13.74 -4.88
N LYS A 129 19.61 14.04 -3.58
CA LYS A 129 20.39 13.51 -2.45
C LYS A 129 19.83 12.20 -1.92
N ILE A 130 18.53 12.00 -2.11
CA ILE A 130 17.76 10.83 -1.71
C ILE A 130 17.03 10.37 -2.96
N ARG A 131 17.22 9.13 -3.37
CA ARG A 131 16.44 8.52 -4.44
C ARG A 131 15.01 8.32 -3.94
N VAL A 132 14.01 8.68 -4.74
CA VAL A 132 12.61 8.35 -4.46
C VAL A 132 12.18 7.26 -5.42
N THR A 133 11.82 6.11 -4.87
CA THR A 133 11.37 4.95 -5.64
C THR A 133 9.90 4.68 -5.36
N PHE A 134 9.12 4.42 -6.40
CA PHE A 134 7.71 4.05 -6.32
C PHE A 134 7.51 2.63 -6.86
N VAL A 135 6.83 1.79 -6.08
CA VAL A 135 6.32 0.48 -6.47
C VAL A 135 4.79 0.58 -6.51
N PRO A 136 4.09 0.06 -7.54
CA PRO A 136 2.62 0.07 -7.56
C PRO A 136 2.00 -0.83 -6.49
N GLY A 137 0.87 -0.39 -5.95
CA GLY A 137 -0.04 -1.17 -5.12
C GLY A 137 -1.37 -1.46 -5.86
N ASN A 138 -2.37 -1.93 -5.13
CA ASN A 138 -3.67 -2.23 -5.74
C ASN A 138 -4.56 -0.99 -5.92
N HIS A 139 -4.43 0.07 -5.13
CA HIS A 139 -5.24 1.29 -5.29
C HIS A 139 -4.74 2.20 -6.41
N ASP A 140 -3.50 2.01 -6.87
CA ASP A 140 -2.92 2.68 -8.03
C ASP A 140 -2.58 1.70 -9.18
N LEU A 141 -3.25 0.54 -9.19
CA LEU A 141 -3.07 -0.58 -10.12
C LEU A 141 -2.98 -0.15 -11.58
N THR A 142 -3.92 0.69 -12.03
CA THR A 142 -4.04 1.08 -13.44
C THR A 142 -3.42 2.44 -13.75
N ILE A 143 -2.85 3.11 -12.74
CA ILE A 143 -2.21 4.41 -12.94
C ILE A 143 -0.93 4.23 -13.73
N SER A 144 -0.91 4.82 -14.93
CA SER A 144 0.20 4.68 -15.87
C SER A 144 1.50 5.29 -15.36
N ARG A 145 2.62 4.84 -15.94
CA ARG A 145 3.94 5.44 -15.67
C ARG A 145 3.95 6.93 -15.96
N GLU A 146 3.32 7.33 -17.08
CA GLU A 146 3.26 8.71 -17.55
C GLU A 146 2.47 9.59 -16.58
N ASN A 147 1.40 9.07 -15.99
CA ASN A 147 0.57 9.81 -15.05
C ASN A 147 1.23 9.97 -13.67
N VAL A 148 2.00 8.98 -13.21
CA VAL A 148 2.85 9.15 -12.02
C VAL A 148 3.98 10.17 -12.31
N GLU A 149 4.64 10.07 -13.47
CA GLU A 149 5.72 10.98 -13.87
C GLU A 149 5.23 12.43 -14.00
N LEU A 150 3.99 12.63 -14.49
CA LEU A 150 3.34 13.93 -14.63
C LEU A 150 3.28 14.68 -13.29
N ILE A 151 2.99 13.98 -12.19
CA ILE A 151 2.83 14.58 -10.86
C ILE A 151 4.08 14.49 -9.99
N LEU A 152 5.01 13.59 -10.30
CA LEU A 152 6.29 13.41 -9.60
C LEU A 152 7.45 13.27 -10.61
N PRO A 153 7.81 14.34 -11.36
CA PRO A 153 8.84 14.25 -12.39
C PRO A 153 10.20 13.83 -11.83
N GLY A 154 10.82 12.84 -12.45
CA GLY A 154 12.12 12.27 -12.07
C GLY A 154 12.04 11.16 -11.01
N ILE A 155 10.85 10.71 -10.62
CA ILE A 155 10.69 9.58 -9.70
C ILE A 155 11.16 8.28 -10.34
N ASN A 156 11.83 7.43 -9.56
CA ASN A 156 12.18 6.10 -10.03
C ASN A 156 10.97 5.16 -9.86
N GLN A 157 10.39 4.66 -10.95
CA GLN A 157 9.26 3.73 -10.86
C GLN A 157 9.75 2.28 -11.10
N GLN A 158 9.44 1.39 -10.17
CA GLN A 158 9.76 -0.04 -10.22
C GLN A 158 8.48 -0.80 -10.47
N ARG A 159 8.27 -1.15 -11.74
CA ARG A 159 7.09 -1.84 -12.23
C ARG A 159 7.53 -3.15 -12.86
N ASP A 160 6.73 -4.17 -12.67
CA ASP A 160 6.86 -5.41 -13.43
C ASP A 160 6.47 -5.16 -14.89
N PRO A 161 6.77 -6.11 -15.80
CA PRO A 161 6.29 -6.03 -17.17
C PRO A 161 4.75 -6.07 -17.27
N GLU A 162 4.08 -6.77 -16.35
CA GLU A 162 2.64 -6.74 -16.20
C GLU A 162 2.18 -5.47 -15.48
N LEU A 163 1.07 -4.88 -15.92
CA LEU A 163 0.53 -3.66 -15.33
C LEU A 163 0.03 -3.92 -13.89
N GLY A 164 0.21 -2.94 -13.02
CA GLY A 164 -0.31 -2.97 -11.64
C GLY A 164 0.56 -3.72 -10.64
N LEU A 165 1.70 -4.26 -11.05
CA LEU A 165 2.62 -4.96 -10.16
C LEU A 165 4.01 -4.32 -10.17
N GLY A 166 4.77 -4.58 -9.12
CA GLY A 166 6.18 -4.23 -9.05
C GLY A 166 6.89 -4.99 -7.94
N THR A 167 8.08 -5.50 -8.25
CA THR A 167 9.01 -6.08 -7.28
C THR A 167 10.34 -5.34 -7.35
N TYR A 168 10.78 -4.78 -6.23
CA TYR A 168 11.99 -3.96 -6.16
C TYR A 168 13.04 -4.51 -5.19
N SER A 169 14.28 -4.61 -5.66
CA SER A 169 15.45 -4.81 -4.81
C SER A 169 16.31 -3.54 -4.81
N PRO A 170 16.54 -2.91 -3.64
CA PRO A 170 17.40 -1.73 -3.53
C PRO A 170 18.80 -1.98 -4.13
N GLN A 171 19.37 -0.96 -4.77
CA GLN A 171 20.65 -1.09 -5.46
C GLN A 171 21.75 -1.57 -4.52
N GLY A 172 22.40 -2.69 -4.87
CA GLY A 172 23.45 -3.33 -4.07
C GLY A 172 22.94 -4.30 -3.00
N HIS A 173 21.62 -4.49 -2.89
CA HIS A 173 21.00 -5.34 -1.87
C HIS A 173 20.00 -6.34 -2.49
N PRO A 174 20.47 -7.27 -3.36
CA PRO A 174 19.60 -8.21 -4.06
C PRO A 174 18.87 -9.19 -3.12
N ASN A 175 19.34 -9.38 -1.89
CA ASN A 175 18.69 -10.22 -0.88
C ASN A 175 17.53 -9.53 -0.15
N ILE A 176 17.19 -8.30 -0.54
CA ILE A 176 16.07 -7.52 -0.02
C ILE A 176 15.07 -7.34 -1.17
N VAL A 177 13.81 -7.66 -0.89
CA VAL A 177 12.70 -7.40 -1.81
C VAL A 177 11.65 -6.54 -1.13
N ILE A 178 11.14 -5.57 -1.89
CA ILE A 178 10.06 -4.67 -1.54
C ILE A 178 8.99 -4.82 -2.63
N GLU A 179 7.79 -5.24 -2.25
CA GLU A 179 6.61 -5.23 -3.12
C GLU A 179 5.36 -5.04 -2.29
N HIS A 180 4.31 -4.45 -2.84
CA HIS A 180 3.14 -4.11 -2.04
C HIS A 180 2.43 -5.34 -1.44
N GLY A 181 2.43 -6.48 -2.14
CA GLY A 181 1.93 -7.77 -1.65
C GLY A 181 0.55 -8.21 -2.21
N HIS A 182 -0.17 -7.31 -2.89
CA HIS A 182 -1.47 -7.60 -3.50
C HIS A 182 -1.41 -8.64 -4.64
N ARG A 183 -0.22 -8.94 -5.19
CA ARG A 183 0.02 -10.00 -6.18
C ARG A 183 -0.63 -11.33 -5.80
N TYR A 184 -0.65 -11.63 -4.50
CA TYR A 184 -1.09 -12.92 -3.95
C TYR A 184 -2.53 -12.90 -3.43
N ASN A 185 -3.16 -11.72 -3.38
CA ASN A 185 -4.50 -11.57 -2.84
C ASN A 185 -5.56 -11.84 -3.92
N PHE A 186 -6.51 -12.74 -3.65
CA PHE A 186 -7.53 -13.11 -4.63
C PHE A 186 -8.42 -11.93 -5.07
N PHE A 187 -8.67 -10.95 -4.21
CA PHE A 187 -9.53 -9.81 -4.53
C PHE A 187 -8.73 -8.62 -5.09
N CYS A 188 -7.42 -8.57 -4.91
CA CYS A 188 -6.62 -7.37 -5.23
C CYS A 188 -5.54 -7.58 -6.29
N SER A 189 -5.18 -8.81 -6.65
CA SER A 189 -4.22 -9.07 -7.73
C SER A 189 -4.82 -8.75 -9.11
N PRO A 190 -4.05 -8.25 -10.11
CA PRO A 190 -4.56 -8.05 -11.46
C PRO A 190 -5.31 -9.26 -12.03
N ASP A 191 -6.44 -9.02 -12.69
CA ASP A 191 -7.29 -10.02 -13.34
C ASP A 191 -7.58 -9.68 -14.80
N PRO A 192 -6.72 -10.11 -15.74
CA PRO A 192 -6.92 -9.86 -17.17
C PRO A 192 -7.91 -10.82 -17.85
N TYR A 193 -8.62 -11.67 -17.09
CA TYR A 193 -9.46 -12.75 -17.66
C TYR A 193 -10.95 -12.53 -17.43
N SER A 194 -11.33 -12.02 -16.27
CA SER A 194 -12.72 -11.72 -15.97
C SER A 194 -13.24 -10.52 -16.77
N ASN A 195 -14.55 -10.49 -17.05
CA ASN A 195 -15.29 -9.34 -17.61
C ASN A 195 -14.83 -8.82 -18.97
N GLN A 196 -14.06 -9.59 -19.74
CA GLN A 196 -13.50 -9.13 -21.02
C GLN A 196 -14.55 -8.90 -22.11
N ASP A 197 -15.75 -9.44 -21.95
CA ASP A 197 -16.90 -9.23 -22.83
C ASP A 197 -17.54 -7.85 -22.67
N ILE A 198 -17.46 -7.26 -21.46
CA ILE A 198 -18.05 -5.94 -21.14
C ILE A 198 -17.01 -4.84 -20.95
N ALA A 199 -15.78 -5.18 -20.58
CA ALA A 199 -14.67 -4.26 -20.37
C ALA A 199 -13.37 -4.83 -20.99
N PRO A 200 -13.26 -4.91 -22.33
CA PRO A 200 -12.10 -5.50 -22.98
C PRO A 200 -10.79 -4.83 -22.54
N GLY A 201 -9.82 -5.64 -22.11
CA GLY A 201 -8.51 -5.18 -21.65
C GLY A 201 -8.44 -4.75 -20.19
N THR A 202 -9.54 -4.83 -19.44
CA THR A 202 -9.53 -4.59 -17.99
C THR A 202 -8.61 -5.59 -17.28
N ILE A 203 -7.96 -5.13 -16.22
CA ILE A 203 -7.25 -5.96 -15.24
C ILE A 203 -7.83 -5.80 -13.82
N SER A 204 -8.93 -5.05 -13.69
CA SER A 204 -9.49 -4.70 -12.38
C SER A 204 -10.09 -5.94 -11.72
N PRO A 205 -9.63 -6.31 -10.52
CA PRO A 205 -10.18 -7.43 -9.77
C PRO A 205 -11.39 -6.99 -8.93
N PRO A 206 -12.13 -7.93 -8.30
CA PRO A 206 -13.31 -7.61 -7.51
C PRO A 206 -13.07 -6.61 -6.37
N GLY A 207 -11.83 -6.52 -5.87
CA GLY A 207 -11.37 -5.56 -4.88
C GLY A 207 -11.64 -4.10 -5.28
N TYR A 208 -11.60 -3.77 -6.57
CA TYR A 208 -11.99 -2.44 -7.06
C TYR A 208 -13.43 -2.12 -6.63
N PHE A 209 -14.39 -3.00 -6.94
CA PHE A 209 -15.80 -2.78 -6.59
C PHE A 209 -16.05 -2.82 -5.08
N PHE A 210 -15.36 -3.72 -4.37
CA PHE A 210 -15.36 -3.76 -2.91
C PHE A 210 -15.00 -2.38 -2.33
N THR A 211 -13.89 -1.79 -2.80
CA THR A 211 -13.41 -0.51 -2.28
C THR A 211 -14.36 0.64 -2.62
N ARG A 212 -14.97 0.63 -3.81
CA ARG A 212 -16.02 1.60 -4.18
C ARG A 212 -17.20 1.57 -3.20
N ILE A 213 -17.61 0.39 -2.74
CA ILE A 213 -18.68 0.19 -1.74
C ILE A 213 -18.22 0.67 -0.36
N ALA A 214 -17.00 0.35 0.06
CA ALA A 214 -16.42 0.82 1.32
C ALA A 214 -16.33 2.36 1.38
N ALA A 215 -15.90 3.00 0.29
CA ALA A 215 -15.88 4.46 0.17
C ALA A 215 -17.29 5.07 0.24
N LEU A 216 -18.30 4.39 -0.32
CA LEU A 216 -19.71 4.83 -0.20
C LEU A 216 -20.21 4.72 1.25
N TYR A 217 -19.87 3.64 1.97
CA TYR A 217 -20.18 3.49 3.40
C TYR A 217 -19.63 4.66 4.23
N VAL A 218 -18.37 5.05 3.97
CA VAL A 218 -17.75 6.21 4.63
C VAL A 218 -18.47 7.50 4.24
N ALA A 219 -18.74 7.73 2.95
CA ALA A 219 -19.44 8.92 2.48
C ALA A 219 -20.88 9.05 3.01
N GLN A 220 -21.54 7.93 3.31
CA GLN A 220 -22.86 7.87 3.94
C GLN A 220 -22.81 8.02 5.47
N GLY A 221 -21.63 8.21 6.06
CA GLY A 221 -21.47 8.44 7.48
C GLY A 221 -21.55 7.17 8.34
N HIS A 222 -21.09 6.04 7.81
CA HIS A 222 -21.01 4.77 8.53
C HIS A 222 -22.39 4.26 9.03
N PRO A 223 -23.39 4.08 8.14
CA PRO A 223 -24.72 3.63 8.54
C PRO A 223 -24.68 2.33 9.37
N ALA A 224 -25.43 2.32 10.47
CA ALA A 224 -25.53 1.16 11.35
C ALA A 224 -26.31 -0.01 10.73
N GLU A 225 -27.24 0.30 9.82
CA GLU A 225 -28.10 -0.67 9.13
C GLU A 225 -27.90 -0.61 7.62
N ALA A 226 -27.93 -1.77 6.97
CA ALA A 226 -27.87 -1.86 5.52
C ALA A 226 -29.26 -1.58 4.93
N GLY A 227 -29.28 -0.95 3.75
CA GLY A 227 -30.48 -0.72 2.96
C GLY A 227 -31.08 -2.01 2.41
N ASP A 228 -30.29 -3.09 2.36
CA ASP A 228 -30.68 -4.38 1.80
C ASP A 228 -29.97 -5.53 2.50
N THR A 229 -30.35 -6.76 2.13
CA THR A 229 -29.76 -8.00 2.66
C THR A 229 -29.11 -8.82 1.56
N VAL A 230 -27.94 -9.38 1.85
CA VAL A 230 -27.27 -10.32 0.94
C VAL A 230 -28.13 -11.57 0.76
N PRO A 231 -28.50 -11.96 -0.47
CA PRO A 231 -29.21 -13.20 -0.72
C PRO A 231 -28.43 -14.41 -0.21
N VAL A 232 -29.11 -15.31 0.48
CA VAL A 232 -28.48 -16.51 1.04
C VAL A 232 -28.14 -17.50 -0.08
N VAL A 233 -26.86 -17.85 -0.19
CA VAL A 233 -26.41 -18.99 -0.99
C VAL A 233 -26.21 -20.20 -0.08
N THR A 234 -26.57 -21.39 -0.56
CA THR A 234 -26.39 -22.65 0.16
C THR A 234 -25.42 -23.50 -0.63
N ARG A 235 -24.47 -24.14 0.04
CA ARG A 235 -23.48 -24.99 -0.60
C ARG A 235 -24.16 -26.06 -1.48
N ASN A 236 -23.74 -26.15 -2.74
CA ASN A 236 -24.18 -27.18 -3.68
C ASN A 236 -23.44 -28.50 -3.42
N THR A 237 -24.02 -29.38 -2.61
CA THR A 237 -23.37 -30.65 -2.22
C THR A 237 -23.25 -31.68 -3.35
N ALA A 238 -23.96 -31.46 -4.47
CA ALA A 238 -23.84 -32.26 -5.69
C ALA A 238 -22.94 -31.60 -6.74
N GLY A 239 -22.44 -30.38 -6.49
CA GLY A 239 -21.55 -29.63 -7.35
C GLY A 239 -20.10 -30.11 -7.29
N ASP A 240 -19.28 -29.57 -8.18
CA ASP A 240 -17.85 -29.82 -8.21
C ASP A 240 -17.06 -28.82 -7.35
N GLU A 241 -15.73 -28.89 -7.41
CA GLU A 241 -14.83 -27.98 -6.70
C GLU A 241 -15.10 -26.50 -7.05
N SER A 242 -15.47 -26.21 -8.30
CA SER A 242 -15.77 -24.84 -8.74
C SER A 242 -16.96 -24.25 -7.97
N GLN A 243 -18.01 -25.04 -7.76
CA GLN A 243 -19.17 -24.64 -6.96
C GLN A 243 -18.83 -24.42 -5.48
N ASP A 244 -17.94 -25.23 -4.92
CA ASP A 244 -17.42 -25.01 -3.56
C ASP A 244 -16.62 -23.70 -3.43
N LEU A 245 -15.81 -23.38 -4.44
CA LEU A 245 -15.03 -22.15 -4.49
C LEU A 245 -15.92 -20.91 -4.65
N LEU A 246 -16.97 -20.96 -5.48
CA LEU A 246 -17.95 -19.88 -5.58
C LEU A 246 -18.73 -19.66 -4.28
N PHE A 247 -19.03 -20.73 -3.54
CA PHE A 247 -19.64 -20.59 -2.21
C PHE A 247 -18.68 -19.89 -1.21
N ALA A 248 -17.39 -20.20 -1.26
CA ALA A 248 -16.38 -19.51 -0.46
C ALA A 248 -16.25 -18.02 -0.87
N TYR A 249 -16.28 -17.72 -2.17
CA TYR A 249 -16.27 -16.36 -2.70
C TYR A 249 -17.51 -15.56 -2.26
N TRP A 250 -18.71 -16.16 -2.31
CA TRP A 250 -19.94 -15.57 -1.77
C TRP A 250 -19.80 -15.23 -0.27
N SER A 251 -19.20 -16.14 0.51
CA SER A 251 -19.03 -15.94 1.96
C SER A 251 -18.20 -14.69 2.29
N LEU A 252 -17.23 -14.34 1.42
CA LEU A 252 -16.46 -13.10 1.57
C LEU A 252 -17.25 -11.84 1.19
N TRP A 253 -18.08 -11.91 0.15
CA TRP A 253 -18.99 -10.81 -0.18
C TRP A 253 -20.04 -10.58 0.92
N ASP A 254 -20.58 -11.65 1.50
CA ASP A 254 -21.46 -11.56 2.66
C ASP A 254 -20.77 -10.91 3.87
N TRP A 255 -19.52 -11.30 4.16
CA TRP A 255 -18.71 -10.63 5.20
C TRP A 255 -18.49 -9.16 4.86
N THR A 256 -18.14 -8.83 3.62
CA THR A 256 -17.90 -7.45 3.15
C THR A 256 -19.10 -6.56 3.43
N LEU A 257 -20.28 -6.95 2.96
CA LEU A 257 -21.49 -6.13 3.04
C LEU A 257 -22.06 -6.04 4.47
N LYS A 258 -21.66 -6.96 5.36
CA LYS A 258 -21.91 -6.84 6.81
C LYS A 258 -21.00 -5.81 7.48
N ASN A 259 -19.79 -5.59 6.99
CA ASN A 259 -18.84 -4.62 7.53
C ASN A 259 -19.00 -3.22 6.92
N PHE A 260 -19.26 -3.14 5.61
CA PHE A 260 -19.41 -1.89 4.85
C PHE A 260 -20.85 -1.74 4.37
N LYS A 261 -21.75 -1.46 5.31
CA LYS A 261 -23.19 -1.35 5.05
C LYS A 261 -23.48 -0.11 4.20
N ILE A 262 -24.30 -0.20 3.18
CA ILE A 262 -24.76 0.98 2.44
C ILE A 262 -26.28 1.07 2.54
N THR A 263 -26.83 2.29 2.48
CA THR A 263 -28.28 2.53 2.60
C THR A 263 -29.06 2.27 1.32
N ASN A 264 -28.36 2.06 0.20
CA ASN A 264 -28.93 1.72 -1.10
C ASN A 264 -29.39 0.26 -1.18
N LYS A 265 -30.33 -0.02 -2.10
CA LYS A 265 -30.66 -1.40 -2.48
C LYS A 265 -29.59 -2.03 -3.33
N TYR A 266 -29.41 -3.34 -3.20
CA TYR A 266 -28.33 -4.05 -3.91
C TYR A 266 -28.66 -4.28 -5.38
N ASP A 267 -29.91 -4.13 -5.81
CA ASP A 267 -30.35 -4.18 -7.21
C ASP A 267 -30.33 -2.82 -7.92
N GLU A 268 -30.10 -1.72 -7.19
CA GLU A 268 -29.89 -0.39 -7.77
C GLU A 268 -28.56 -0.35 -8.53
N LYS A 269 -28.61 0.12 -9.78
CA LYS A 269 -27.41 0.47 -10.55
C LYS A 269 -26.79 1.75 -9.98
N LEU A 270 -25.91 1.58 -9.01
CA LEU A 270 -25.31 2.67 -8.25
C LEU A 270 -23.79 2.78 -8.44
N ILE A 271 -23.11 1.72 -8.88
CA ILE A 271 -21.65 1.71 -9.00
C ILE A 271 -21.26 2.29 -10.36
N VAL A 272 -21.01 3.59 -10.40
CA VAL A 272 -20.57 4.33 -11.59
C VAL A 272 -19.10 4.01 -11.86
N THR A 273 -18.81 3.38 -13.00
CA THR A 273 -17.43 3.04 -13.41
C THR A 273 -16.80 4.14 -14.27
N ASN A 274 -16.29 3.83 -15.47
CA ASN A 274 -15.38 4.65 -16.31
C ASN A 274 -13.88 4.52 -15.97
N VAL A 275 -13.50 3.41 -15.34
CA VAL A 275 -12.12 3.07 -15.00
C VAL A 275 -11.78 1.74 -15.68
N ASP A 276 -10.57 1.65 -16.24
CA ASP A 276 -9.98 0.40 -16.72
C ASP A 276 -10.87 -0.42 -17.67
N GLY A 277 -11.43 0.24 -18.68
CA GLY A 277 -12.26 -0.38 -19.72
C GLY A 277 -13.74 -0.53 -19.36
N PHE A 278 -14.12 -0.48 -18.09
CA PHE A 278 -15.53 -0.43 -17.70
C PHE A 278 -16.15 0.92 -18.05
N THR A 279 -17.33 0.92 -18.70
CA THR A 279 -18.07 2.14 -19.07
C THR A 279 -19.51 2.19 -18.54
N GLY A 280 -19.89 1.20 -17.73
CA GLY A 280 -21.26 1.01 -17.25
C GLY A 280 -21.51 1.52 -15.84
N THR A 281 -22.78 1.47 -15.44
CA THR A 281 -23.18 1.56 -14.03
C THR A 281 -23.72 0.20 -13.61
N PHE A 282 -23.12 -0.38 -12.57
CA PHE A 282 -23.43 -1.73 -12.09
C PHE A 282 -24.14 -1.69 -10.75
N ALA A 283 -24.81 -2.79 -10.40
CA ALA A 283 -25.44 -3.00 -9.12
C ALA A 283 -24.55 -3.86 -8.21
N VAL A 284 -24.75 -3.76 -6.89
CA VAL A 284 -24.02 -4.62 -5.94
C VAL A 284 -24.34 -6.09 -6.19
N LYS A 285 -25.60 -6.41 -6.52
CA LYS A 285 -26.03 -7.78 -6.83
C LYS A 285 -25.27 -8.41 -7.99
N ASP A 286 -24.76 -7.61 -8.93
CA ASP A 286 -24.05 -8.13 -10.10
C ASP A 286 -22.72 -8.78 -9.66
N LEU A 287 -22.19 -8.43 -8.48
CA LEU A 287 -20.96 -8.96 -7.89
C LEU A 287 -21.21 -10.15 -6.94
N LEU A 288 -22.47 -10.42 -6.59
CA LEU A 288 -22.84 -11.42 -5.61
C LEU A 288 -23.14 -12.75 -6.31
N PRO A 289 -22.50 -13.86 -5.92
CA PRO A 289 -22.95 -15.16 -6.37
C PRO A 289 -24.38 -15.42 -5.90
N TYR A 290 -25.17 -16.07 -6.75
CA TYR A 290 -26.58 -16.35 -6.50
C TYR A 290 -26.95 -17.76 -6.94
N GLN A 291 -28.14 -18.22 -6.54
CA GLN A 291 -28.71 -19.51 -6.90
C GLN A 291 -30.22 -19.35 -7.15
N GLU A 292 -30.76 -20.05 -8.16
CA GLU A 292 -32.22 -20.05 -8.40
C GLU A 292 -32.98 -20.84 -7.33
N THR A 293 -32.37 -21.93 -6.85
CA THR A 293 -32.93 -22.81 -5.82
C THR A 293 -31.87 -23.12 -4.77
N PRO A 294 -32.23 -23.16 -3.47
CA PRO A 294 -31.28 -23.49 -2.41
C PRO A 294 -30.54 -24.82 -2.63
N GLY A 295 -29.21 -24.78 -2.65
CA GLY A 295 -28.34 -25.93 -2.90
C GLY A 295 -28.21 -26.31 -4.37
N GLY A 296 -28.80 -25.52 -5.27
CA GLY A 296 -28.64 -25.65 -6.71
C GLY A 296 -27.34 -25.03 -7.22
N PHE A 297 -27.26 -24.84 -8.54
CA PHE A 297 -26.11 -24.21 -9.18
C PHE A 297 -25.93 -22.76 -8.71
N ILE A 298 -24.69 -22.41 -8.35
CA ILE A 298 -24.26 -21.07 -7.98
C ILE A 298 -23.70 -20.40 -9.23
N ASP A 299 -24.29 -19.27 -9.60
CA ASP A 299 -23.89 -18.44 -10.74
C ASP A 299 -23.47 -17.04 -10.27
N LEU A 300 -22.85 -16.27 -11.15
CA LEU A 300 -22.31 -14.95 -10.87
C LEU A 300 -22.30 -14.08 -12.15
N ASP A 301 -22.84 -12.87 -12.08
CA ASP A 301 -22.98 -12.01 -13.27
C ASP A 301 -21.65 -11.34 -13.65
N LEU A 302 -21.06 -10.53 -12.75
CA LEU A 302 -19.73 -9.96 -12.91
C LEU A 302 -18.68 -10.89 -12.31
N TYR A 303 -17.59 -11.10 -13.05
CA TYR A 303 -16.54 -12.06 -12.71
C TYR A 303 -16.99 -13.52 -12.77
N ASN A 304 -17.93 -13.85 -13.66
CA ASN A 304 -18.33 -15.23 -13.87
C ASN A 304 -17.12 -16.12 -14.19
N GLY A 305 -16.95 -17.22 -13.45
CA GLY A 305 -15.83 -18.15 -13.60
C GLY A 305 -14.50 -17.70 -12.96
N ILE A 306 -14.46 -16.62 -12.17
CA ILE A 306 -13.22 -16.11 -11.55
C ILE A 306 -12.49 -17.16 -10.69
N GLN A 307 -13.23 -18.06 -10.04
CA GLN A 307 -12.68 -19.16 -9.26
C GLN A 307 -11.87 -20.15 -10.11
N ASP A 308 -12.20 -20.29 -11.39
CA ASP A 308 -11.56 -21.27 -12.28
C ASP A 308 -10.31 -20.70 -12.97
N THR A 309 -10.16 -19.37 -13.02
CA THR A 309 -9.05 -18.71 -13.71
C THR A 309 -7.84 -18.42 -12.82
N TRP A 310 -7.91 -18.71 -11.50
CA TRP A 310 -6.86 -18.34 -10.56
C TRP A 310 -5.48 -18.88 -10.92
N THR A 311 -5.37 -20.14 -11.39
CA THR A 311 -4.09 -20.69 -11.85
C THR A 311 -3.50 -19.90 -13.02
N GLN A 312 -4.35 -19.50 -13.97
CA GLN A 312 -3.95 -18.69 -15.12
C GLN A 312 -3.55 -17.27 -14.69
N ARG A 313 -4.25 -16.72 -13.69
CA ARG A 313 -3.99 -15.41 -13.09
C ARG A 313 -2.68 -15.38 -12.32
N GLN A 314 -2.38 -16.41 -11.55
CA GLN A 314 -1.09 -16.58 -10.89
C GLN A 314 0.08 -16.64 -11.87
N ALA A 315 -0.09 -17.39 -12.97
CA ALA A 315 0.92 -17.46 -14.03
C ALA A 315 1.15 -16.10 -14.70
N HIS A 316 0.08 -15.36 -15.01
CA HIS A 316 0.17 -13.99 -15.54
C HIS A 316 0.90 -13.06 -14.56
N ASN A 317 0.48 -13.09 -13.29
CA ASN A 317 1.02 -12.27 -12.21
C ASN A 317 2.38 -12.77 -11.68
N ARG A 318 3.01 -13.76 -12.32
CA ARG A 318 4.33 -14.31 -11.98
C ARG A 318 4.47 -14.78 -10.53
N VAL A 319 3.40 -15.34 -9.97
CA VAL A 319 3.44 -16.02 -8.67
C VAL A 319 4.34 -17.25 -8.82
N GLN A 320 5.42 -17.30 -8.03
CA GLN A 320 6.48 -18.31 -8.21
C GLN A 320 6.09 -19.66 -7.62
N VAL A 321 5.37 -19.65 -6.51
CA VAL A 321 4.86 -20.85 -5.83
C VAL A 321 3.34 -20.79 -5.83
N ALA A 322 2.70 -21.75 -6.50
CA ALA A 322 1.26 -21.77 -6.67
C ALA A 322 0.51 -21.80 -5.32
N ILE A 323 -0.48 -20.91 -5.20
CA ILE A 323 -1.40 -20.76 -4.10
C ILE A 323 -2.72 -21.46 -4.50
N PRO A 324 -3.20 -22.45 -3.73
CA PRO A 324 -4.50 -23.07 -3.97
C PRO A 324 -5.64 -22.04 -3.99
N THR A 325 -6.62 -22.20 -4.90
CA THR A 325 -7.71 -21.23 -5.06
C THR A 325 -8.51 -21.03 -3.77
N LEU A 326 -8.87 -22.13 -3.09
CA LEU A 326 -9.62 -22.03 -1.83
C LEU A 326 -8.85 -21.25 -0.76
N GLN A 327 -7.52 -21.42 -0.68
CA GLN A 327 -6.68 -20.67 0.24
C GLN A 327 -6.67 -19.17 -0.12
N ALA A 328 -6.46 -18.85 -1.41
CA ALA A 328 -6.44 -17.47 -1.87
C ALA A 328 -7.77 -16.75 -1.62
N ILE A 329 -8.90 -17.42 -1.86
CA ILE A 329 -10.23 -16.90 -1.54
C ILE A 329 -10.38 -16.76 -0.02
N ALA A 330 -10.28 -17.85 0.74
CA ALA A 330 -10.57 -17.83 2.18
C ALA A 330 -9.65 -16.89 2.98
N GLY A 331 -8.41 -16.70 2.51
CA GLY A 331 -7.42 -15.85 3.14
C GLY A 331 -7.42 -14.39 2.67
N ALA A 332 -8.23 -13.99 1.68
CA ALA A 332 -8.15 -12.65 1.07
C ALA A 332 -8.34 -11.48 2.05
N ALA A 333 -9.08 -11.70 3.14
CA ALA A 333 -9.32 -10.70 4.19
C ALA A 333 -8.40 -10.85 5.41
N LEU A 334 -7.43 -11.78 5.39
CA LEU A 334 -6.55 -12.10 6.51
C LEU A 334 -5.15 -11.52 6.26
N PRO A 335 -4.67 -10.55 7.05
CA PRO A 335 -3.29 -10.05 6.95
C PRO A 335 -2.24 -11.17 7.01
N ALA A 336 -2.48 -12.17 7.87
CA ALA A 336 -1.59 -13.30 8.03
C ALA A 336 -1.43 -14.14 6.75
N GLU A 337 -2.42 -14.16 5.86
CA GLU A 337 -2.30 -14.84 4.57
C GLU A 337 -1.31 -14.10 3.67
N THR A 338 -1.44 -12.77 3.56
CA THR A 338 -0.48 -11.92 2.83
C THR A 338 0.92 -12.04 3.44
N ASP A 339 1.04 -11.95 4.76
CA ASP A 339 2.32 -12.08 5.48
C ASP A 339 3.01 -13.43 5.17
N ALA A 340 2.24 -14.53 5.12
CA ALA A 340 2.75 -15.86 4.84
C ALA A 340 3.35 -16.01 3.43
N GLN A 341 3.02 -15.12 2.50
CA GLN A 341 3.58 -15.14 1.15
C GLN A 341 5.05 -14.72 1.12
N ALA A 342 5.52 -13.93 2.10
CA ALA A 342 6.96 -13.69 2.25
C ALA A 342 7.73 -15.01 2.45
N ALA A 343 7.19 -15.90 3.29
CA ALA A 343 7.79 -17.22 3.49
C ALA A 343 7.65 -18.11 2.26
N THR A 344 6.43 -18.21 1.71
CA THR A 344 6.12 -19.14 0.61
C THR A 344 6.84 -18.79 -0.69
N GLN A 345 6.80 -17.51 -1.08
CA GLN A 345 7.27 -17.05 -2.38
C GLN A 345 8.78 -16.78 -2.40
N TYR A 346 9.36 -16.41 -1.24
CA TYR A 346 10.76 -15.99 -1.14
C TYR A 346 11.61 -16.86 -0.23
N PHE A 347 11.27 -17.02 1.05
CA PHE A 347 12.19 -17.66 1.99
C PHE A 347 12.31 -19.18 1.76
N LEU A 348 11.18 -19.86 1.64
CA LEU A 348 11.12 -21.31 1.45
C LEU A 348 11.21 -21.73 -0.02
N ASN A 349 11.15 -20.78 -0.95
CA ASN A 349 11.33 -21.03 -2.37
C ASN A 349 12.83 -21.26 -2.69
N PRO A 350 13.23 -22.47 -3.13
CA PRO A 350 14.65 -22.77 -3.41
C PRO A 350 15.26 -21.97 -4.58
N GLN A 351 14.43 -21.28 -5.37
CA GLN A 351 14.88 -20.41 -6.47
C GLN A 351 15.15 -18.97 -6.02
N SER A 352 14.87 -18.64 -4.76
CA SER A 352 15.04 -17.30 -4.20
C SER A 352 16.20 -17.28 -3.20
N ASN A 353 17.04 -16.24 -3.27
CA ASN A 353 18.08 -15.94 -2.28
C ASN A 353 17.70 -14.76 -1.37
N VAL A 354 16.44 -14.35 -1.40
CA VAL A 354 15.91 -13.23 -0.63
C VAL A 354 15.80 -13.62 0.84
N ARG A 355 16.26 -12.73 1.73
CA ARG A 355 16.25 -12.93 3.18
C ARG A 355 15.59 -11.80 3.95
N ILE A 356 15.26 -10.69 3.27
CA ILE A 356 14.40 -9.64 3.81
C ILE A 356 13.29 -9.35 2.80
N VAL A 357 12.04 -9.43 3.24
CA VAL A 357 10.86 -9.07 2.44
C VAL A 357 10.12 -7.96 3.17
N VAL A 358 9.80 -6.88 2.44
CA VAL A 358 8.95 -5.78 2.90
C VAL A 358 7.68 -5.79 2.08
N PHE A 359 6.52 -5.87 2.74
CA PHE A 359 5.21 -5.66 2.10
C PHE A 359 4.48 -4.45 2.69
N GLY A 360 3.52 -3.93 1.92
CA GLY A 360 2.43 -3.06 2.38
C GLY A 360 1.10 -3.82 2.47
N HIS A 361 0.03 -3.23 1.95
CA HIS A 361 -1.26 -3.84 1.61
C HIS A 361 -2.17 -4.21 2.78
N SER A 362 -1.66 -4.88 3.82
CA SER A 362 -2.49 -5.37 4.94
C SER A 362 -2.80 -4.32 6.00
N HIS A 363 -2.10 -3.19 5.96
CA HIS A 363 -2.08 -2.10 6.94
C HIS A 363 -1.63 -2.53 8.35
N ASP A 364 -1.15 -3.76 8.52
CA ASP A 364 -0.87 -4.36 9.82
C ASP A 364 0.65 -4.36 10.11
N ALA A 365 1.14 -3.20 10.57
CA ALA A 365 2.55 -2.96 10.83
C ALA A 365 3.16 -3.97 11.82
N ARG A 366 4.07 -4.84 11.34
CA ARG A 366 4.73 -5.87 12.16
C ARG A 366 6.04 -6.36 11.57
N ILE A 367 6.87 -6.98 12.40
CA ILE A 367 8.07 -7.73 11.99
C ILE A 367 7.88 -9.20 12.37
N LEU A 368 8.13 -10.10 11.44
CA LEU A 368 8.13 -11.55 11.67
C LEU A 368 9.47 -12.15 11.20
N SER A 369 10.08 -12.96 12.06
CA SER A 369 11.35 -13.61 11.75
C SER A 369 11.14 -15.10 11.55
N SER A 370 11.81 -15.67 10.56
CA SER A 370 11.71 -17.08 10.20
C SER A 370 13.06 -17.57 9.66
N PHE A 371 13.04 -18.69 8.93
CA PHE A 371 14.21 -19.26 8.28
C PHE A 371 13.90 -19.50 6.81
N ASP A 372 14.91 -19.32 5.96
CA ASP A 372 14.84 -19.72 4.55
C ASP A 372 15.01 -21.24 4.37
N HIS A 373 14.93 -21.68 3.13
CA HIS A 373 15.11 -23.08 2.73
C HIS A 373 16.51 -23.64 3.06
N LEU A 374 17.49 -22.79 3.41
CA LEU A 374 18.84 -23.16 3.84
C LEU A 374 19.03 -23.04 5.37
N GLN A 375 17.94 -22.85 6.13
CA GLN A 375 17.95 -22.65 7.58
C GLN A 375 18.70 -21.38 8.02
N GLN A 376 18.82 -20.39 7.12
CA GLN A 376 19.36 -19.08 7.46
C GLN A 376 18.23 -18.17 7.90
N LYS A 377 18.51 -17.30 8.88
CA LYS A 377 17.51 -16.37 9.39
C LYS A 377 16.97 -15.45 8.28
N SER A 378 15.67 -15.24 8.23
CA SER A 378 15.01 -14.31 7.30
C SER A 378 14.02 -13.42 8.04
N ILE A 379 13.77 -12.23 7.51
CA ILE A 379 12.93 -11.21 8.14
C ILE A 379 11.86 -10.75 7.17
N TYR A 380 10.61 -10.88 7.55
CA TYR A 380 9.49 -10.20 6.93
C TYR A 380 9.13 -8.95 7.75
N VAL A 381 8.74 -7.89 7.07
CA VAL A 381 8.15 -6.69 7.70
C VAL A 381 7.00 -6.16 6.85
N ASN A 382 5.90 -5.82 7.51
CA ASN A 382 4.83 -5.01 6.89
C ASN A 382 5.04 -3.54 7.27
N SER A 383 5.05 -2.62 6.30
CA SER A 383 5.27 -1.20 6.55
C SER A 383 4.09 -0.48 7.21
N GLY A 384 2.93 -1.11 7.30
CA GLY A 384 1.73 -0.54 7.91
C GLY A 384 1.01 0.41 6.97
N THR A 385 0.57 1.56 7.48
CA THR A 385 -0.25 2.51 6.71
C THR A 385 -0.09 3.94 7.23
N TRP A 386 -0.53 4.91 6.43
CA TRP A 386 -0.67 6.32 6.79
C TRP A 386 -2.13 6.82 6.85
N ILE A 387 -3.12 5.95 6.64
CA ILE A 387 -4.54 6.32 6.74
C ILE A 387 -4.92 6.84 8.13
N ASP A 388 -5.93 7.67 8.21
CA ASP A 388 -6.35 8.36 9.44
C ASP A 388 -6.88 7.38 10.51
N ASN A 389 -7.61 6.34 10.09
CA ASN A 389 -8.26 5.40 11.00
C ASN A 389 -7.92 3.96 10.62
N ASN A 390 -7.09 3.31 11.43
CA ASN A 390 -6.75 1.90 11.33
C ASN A 390 -7.20 1.18 12.62
N PRO A 391 -8.45 0.69 12.69
CA PRO A 391 -9.04 0.21 13.94
C PRO A 391 -8.19 -0.84 14.65
N ASN A 392 -7.90 -0.60 15.94
CA ASN A 392 -7.07 -1.45 16.81
C ASN A 392 -5.60 -1.63 16.36
N ARG A 393 -5.11 -0.80 15.45
CA ARG A 393 -3.75 -0.87 14.90
C ARG A 393 -3.09 0.51 14.90
N SER A 394 -1.78 0.54 14.66
CA SER A 394 -1.06 1.80 14.49
C SER A 394 -1.30 2.41 13.10
N THR A 395 -0.99 3.69 12.98
CA THR A 395 -0.88 4.41 11.70
C THR A 395 0.39 5.27 11.71
N MET A 396 0.67 5.94 10.59
CA MET A 396 1.86 6.73 10.32
C MET A 396 3.12 5.86 10.50
N ASN A 397 3.04 4.63 9.99
CA ASN A 397 4.08 3.63 10.11
C ASN A 397 5.12 3.76 9.01
N PHE A 398 6.35 3.37 9.30
CA PHE A 398 7.41 3.32 8.31
C PHE A 398 8.51 2.35 8.73
N VAL A 399 9.22 1.82 7.75
CA VAL A 399 10.36 0.94 7.96
C VAL A 399 11.65 1.69 7.64
N ILE A 400 12.70 1.43 8.43
CA ILE A 400 14.07 1.76 8.05
C ILE A 400 14.87 0.47 7.96
N ILE A 401 15.44 0.23 6.79
CA ILE A 401 16.50 -0.75 6.62
C ILE A 401 17.84 -0.02 6.65
N THR A 402 18.72 -0.44 7.55
CA THR A 402 20.12 0.01 7.58
C THR A 402 20.99 -1.18 7.17
N PRO A 403 21.50 -1.20 5.91
CA PRO A 403 22.36 -2.27 5.44
C PRO A 403 23.62 -2.41 6.28
N GLN A 404 24.11 -3.63 6.40
CA GLN A 404 25.41 -3.92 7.00
C GLN A 404 26.56 -3.29 6.22
N ASP A 405 27.68 -3.08 6.91
CA ASP A 405 28.96 -2.69 6.31
C ASP A 405 29.90 -3.90 6.12
N GLU A 406 31.14 -3.63 5.71
CA GLU A 406 32.17 -4.64 5.45
C GLU A 406 32.64 -5.39 6.71
N ASP A 407 32.40 -4.87 7.92
CA ASP A 407 32.73 -5.54 9.17
C ASP A 407 31.93 -6.85 9.29
N CYS A 408 32.64 -7.94 9.63
CA CYS A 408 32.05 -9.28 9.75
C CYS A 408 31.00 -9.39 10.86
N CYS A 409 31.02 -8.48 11.83
CA CYS A 409 30.07 -8.41 12.93
C CYS A 409 28.88 -7.47 12.64
N SER A 410 28.97 -6.65 11.58
CA SER A 410 27.90 -5.73 11.17
C SER A 410 26.71 -6.51 10.62
N LYS A 411 25.49 -6.03 10.87
CA LYS A 411 24.25 -6.67 10.43
C LYS A 411 23.38 -5.68 9.71
N THR A 412 22.55 -6.19 8.80
CA THR A 412 21.47 -5.42 8.22
C THR A 412 20.36 -5.36 9.26
N TYR A 413 20.00 -4.15 9.68
CA TYR A 413 18.94 -3.91 10.64
C TYR A 413 17.65 -3.53 9.94
N VAL A 414 16.55 -4.15 10.36
CA VAL A 414 15.18 -3.84 9.93
C VAL A 414 14.44 -3.28 11.13
N ARG A 415 14.00 -2.03 11.04
CA ARG A 415 13.35 -1.32 12.14
C ARG A 415 12.00 -0.80 11.68
N LEU A 416 10.96 -1.14 12.42
CA LEU A 416 9.61 -0.64 12.22
C LEU A 416 9.33 0.46 13.22
N TYR A 417 8.83 1.60 12.74
CA TYR A 417 8.53 2.78 13.53
C TYR A 417 7.08 3.22 13.31
N ASN A 418 6.58 4.07 14.23
CA ASN A 418 5.47 4.98 13.93
C ASN A 418 5.89 6.44 14.16
N PHE A 419 5.19 7.35 13.47
CA PHE A 419 5.36 8.80 13.61
C PHE A 419 4.06 9.44 14.10
N GLN A 420 3.81 9.42 15.40
CA GLN A 420 2.59 9.97 15.99
C GLN A 420 2.88 11.21 16.82
N ASN A 421 2.05 12.24 16.69
CA ASN A 421 2.21 13.50 17.45
C ASN A 421 3.61 14.11 17.31
N LYS A 422 4.22 14.00 16.13
CA LYS A 422 5.58 14.47 15.81
C LYS A 422 6.71 13.73 16.55
N VAL A 423 6.41 12.58 17.16
CA VAL A 423 7.36 11.71 17.85
C VAL A 423 7.56 10.46 17.02
N ILE A 424 8.82 10.08 16.80
CA ILE A 424 9.17 8.80 16.20
C ILE A 424 9.34 7.79 17.32
N THR A 425 8.62 6.67 17.25
CA THR A 425 8.76 5.57 18.22
C THR A 425 9.18 4.30 17.51
N LEU A 426 10.23 3.65 17.99
CA LEU A 426 10.61 2.32 17.53
C LEU A 426 9.58 1.31 18.06
N MET A 427 8.89 0.63 17.15
CA MET A 427 7.87 -0.37 17.47
C MET A 427 8.48 -1.77 17.58
N ALA A 428 9.34 -2.12 16.62
CA ALA A 428 10.02 -3.40 16.56
C ALA A 428 11.34 -3.27 15.80
N GLU A 429 12.30 -4.14 16.12
CA GLU A 429 13.58 -4.24 15.43
C GLU A 429 13.95 -5.71 15.29
N ASP A 430 14.53 -6.08 14.15
CA ASP A 430 15.33 -7.28 14.03
C ASP A 430 16.55 -7.05 13.11
N SER A 431 17.47 -8.02 13.08
CA SER A 431 18.69 -7.95 12.27
C SER A 431 19.14 -9.31 11.73
N VAL A 432 19.79 -9.24 10.57
CA VAL A 432 20.33 -10.40 9.85
C VAL A 432 21.64 -10.01 9.15
N ARG A 433 22.60 -10.94 9.05
CA ARG A 433 23.77 -10.79 8.17
C ARG A 433 23.40 -11.38 6.81
N LEU A 434 23.50 -10.56 5.76
CA LEU A 434 23.22 -10.90 4.37
C LEU A 434 24.48 -11.36 3.63
#